data_AF-A0A9Q3B8R2-F1
#
_entry.id   AF-A0A9Q3B8R2-F1
#
_cell.length_a   1.000
_cell.length_b   1.000
_cell.length_c   1.000
_cell.angle_alpha   90.00
_cell.angle_beta   90.00
_cell.angle_gamma   90.00
#
_symmetry.space_group_name_H-M   'P 1'
#
loop_
_entity.id
_entity.type
_entity.pdbx_description
1 polymer ?
#
loop_
_entity_poly.entity_id
_entity_poly.type
_entity_poly.pdbx_seq_one_letter_code
_entity_poly.pdbx_strand_id
1 'polypeptide(L)'
;MQICARIESEVTLLNQTDENSISFITRQLRELRIQVQNLENSTGYNADLFQEQLEKSDKERLQLKEGIQSSINNISLKNEFLRQSTTILDRNVLKLNNDLHHTISTNAEVETACNIKDIPRLEEWPAFSCEGEYNHMEFIKTKDMFKEYFNMPDEYISARLHSLFTKLAMKWYYKMRQDHGKHSWPWWKEQIISKWANDSWIFKMENSFEKFIFDIESDRPMSWCLKQKDRIIALHPDVSETMINKRISRKCGGGLENSIRSRFIMPCSTEDCINAMEDITTRKKIGRNRYKPPIDNKTSGKPISKPNKPHDKAPLKCHKCGSTSNLANNCPKKTRINEIEIDKVEDTK
;
A
#
# COMPACT_ATOMS: atom_id res chain seq x y z
N MET A 1 -59.27 2.47 25.20
CA MET A 1 -60.68 1.99 25.18
C MET A 1 -60.85 0.51 25.55
N GLN A 2 -60.11 -0.44 24.96
CA GLN A 2 -60.29 -1.88 25.26
C GLN A 2 -59.95 -2.28 26.71
N ILE A 3 -59.03 -1.58 27.38
CA ILE A 3 -58.66 -1.85 28.78
C ILE A 3 -59.76 -1.37 29.75
N CYS A 4 -60.35 -0.20 29.52
CA CYS A 4 -61.45 0.32 30.35
C CYS A 4 -62.69 -0.59 30.29
N ALA A 5 -63.04 -1.10 29.10
CA ALA A 5 -64.16 -2.03 28.93
C ALA A 5 -63.93 -3.37 29.66
N ARG A 6 -62.67 -3.81 29.75
CA ARG A 6 -62.30 -5.05 30.47
C ARG A 6 -62.36 -4.86 31.98
N ILE A 7 -61.96 -3.69 32.48
CA ILE A 7 -62.07 -3.32 33.90
C ILE A 7 -63.54 -3.20 34.32
N GLU A 8 -64.40 -2.60 33.49
CA GLU A 8 -65.85 -2.49 33.78
C GLU A 8 -66.55 -3.86 33.83
N SER A 9 -66.12 -4.80 32.99
CA SER A 9 -66.62 -6.18 32.98
C SER A 9 -66.17 -7.00 34.20
N GLU A 10 -64.98 -6.74 34.75
CA GLU A 10 -64.49 -7.42 35.96
C GLU A 10 -65.13 -6.86 37.24
N VAL A 11 -65.46 -5.56 37.26
CA VAL A 11 -66.22 -4.92 38.36
C VAL A 11 -67.62 -5.51 38.50
N THR A 12 -68.27 -5.92 37.41
CA THR A 12 -69.61 -6.53 37.47
C THR A 12 -69.60 -7.94 38.08
N LEU A 13 -68.46 -8.64 38.06
CA LEU A 13 -68.32 -9.99 38.59
C LEU A 13 -68.07 -10.05 40.11
N LEU A 14 -67.75 -8.92 40.75
CA LEU A 14 -67.32 -8.83 42.16
C LEU A 14 -68.46 -8.60 43.18
N ASN A 15 -69.72 -8.60 42.75
CA ASN A 15 -70.90 -8.40 43.62
C ASN A 15 -71.20 -9.57 44.60
N GLN A 16 -70.26 -10.50 44.82
CA GLN A 16 -70.41 -11.64 45.74
C GLN A 16 -69.30 -11.72 46.82
N THR A 17 -68.51 -10.64 47.01
CA THR A 17 -67.42 -10.60 48.01
C THR A 17 -67.72 -9.64 49.16
N ASP A 18 -67.17 -9.96 50.34
CA ASP A 18 -67.30 -9.22 51.61
C ASP A 18 -67.04 -7.70 51.46
N GLU A 19 -67.84 -6.84 52.11
CA GLU A 19 -67.86 -5.38 51.92
C GLU A 19 -66.47 -4.73 52.11
N ASN A 20 -65.66 -5.29 53.02
CA ASN A 20 -64.29 -4.84 53.26
C ASN A 20 -63.37 -5.09 52.06
N SER A 21 -63.52 -6.22 51.37
CA SER A 21 -62.76 -6.52 50.14
C SER A 21 -63.21 -5.63 48.98
N ILE A 22 -64.52 -5.34 48.87
CA ILE A 22 -65.04 -4.40 47.87
C ILE A 22 -64.46 -3.00 48.09
N SER A 23 -64.39 -2.52 49.33
CA SER A 23 -63.83 -1.19 49.63
C SER A 23 -62.34 -1.08 49.27
N PHE A 24 -61.56 -2.14 49.55
CA PHE A 24 -60.14 -2.20 49.24
C PHE A 24 -59.89 -2.22 47.73
N ILE A 25 -60.62 -3.07 47.00
CA ILE A 25 -60.53 -3.16 45.54
C ILE A 25 -60.96 -1.83 44.89
N THR A 26 -62.02 -1.21 45.39
CA THR A 26 -62.49 0.10 44.89
C THR A 26 -61.41 1.19 45.08
N ARG A 27 -60.70 1.18 46.21
CA ARG A 27 -59.60 2.12 46.45
C ARG A 27 -58.45 1.88 45.47
N GLN A 28 -58.04 0.63 45.26
CA GLN A 28 -56.97 0.30 44.31
C GLN A 28 -57.34 0.65 42.87
N LEU A 29 -58.59 0.40 42.44
CA LEU A 29 -59.06 0.79 41.11
C LEU A 29 -59.04 2.31 40.92
N ARG A 30 -59.34 3.09 41.97
CA ARG A 30 -59.27 4.55 41.92
C ARG A 30 -57.82 5.04 41.76
N GLU A 31 -56.89 4.44 42.50
CA GLU A 31 -55.45 4.75 42.38
C GLU A 31 -54.92 4.40 40.99
N LEU A 32 -55.26 3.21 40.45
CA LEU A 32 -54.87 2.80 39.10
C LEU A 32 -55.44 3.73 38.02
N ARG A 33 -56.71 4.17 38.16
CA ARG A 33 -57.31 5.12 37.22
C ARG A 33 -56.56 6.45 37.19
N ILE A 34 -56.12 6.96 38.35
CA ILE A 34 -55.32 8.19 38.43
C ILE A 34 -53.97 7.98 37.76
N GLN A 35 -53.31 6.84 37.97
CA GLN A 35 -52.04 6.53 37.32
C GLN A 35 -52.17 6.44 35.80
N VAL A 36 -53.23 5.80 35.28
CA VAL A 36 -53.50 5.73 33.83
C VAL A 36 -53.74 7.13 33.27
N GLN A 37 -54.54 7.97 33.94
CA GLN A 37 -54.78 9.35 33.48
C GLN A 37 -53.49 10.18 33.44
N ASN A 38 -52.61 10.03 34.43
CA ASN A 38 -51.32 10.71 34.45
C ASN A 38 -50.39 10.24 33.32
N LEU A 39 -50.40 8.95 33.01
CA LEU A 39 -49.65 8.38 31.89
C LEU A 39 -50.20 8.90 30.56
N GLU A 40 -51.51 8.91 30.36
CA GLU A 40 -52.14 9.44 29.15
C GLU A 40 -51.79 10.93 28.94
N ASN A 41 -51.88 11.74 29.99
CA ASN A 41 -51.49 13.15 29.94
C ASN A 41 -50.00 13.34 29.60
N SER A 42 -49.12 12.51 30.18
CA SER A 42 -47.69 12.55 29.89
C SER A 42 -47.38 12.11 28.45
N THR A 43 -48.09 11.10 27.93
CA THR A 43 -47.92 10.67 26.53
C THR A 43 -48.40 11.72 25.54
N GLY A 44 -49.49 12.43 25.84
CA GLY A 44 -49.97 13.55 25.03
C GLY A 44 -48.95 14.68 24.94
N TYR A 45 -48.43 15.11 26.10
CA TYR A 45 -47.39 16.15 26.16
C TYR A 45 -46.12 15.77 25.37
N ASN A 46 -45.69 14.51 25.47
CA ASN A 46 -44.53 14.04 24.72
C ASN A 46 -44.81 14.02 23.20
N ALA A 47 -46.03 13.64 22.78
CA ALA A 47 -46.41 13.65 21.36
C ALA A 47 -46.38 15.07 20.77
N ASP A 48 -46.90 16.06 21.51
CA ASP A 48 -46.87 17.46 21.10
C ASP A 48 -45.42 17.98 20.98
N LEU A 49 -44.56 17.62 21.94
CA LEU A 49 -43.15 17.99 21.91
C LEU A 49 -42.41 17.38 20.70
N PHE A 50 -42.70 16.13 20.35
CA PHE A 50 -42.14 15.50 19.14
C PHE A 50 -42.62 16.18 17.86
N GLN A 51 -43.90 16.57 17.81
CA GLN A 51 -44.47 17.26 16.67
C GLN A 51 -43.82 18.65 16.47
N GLU A 52 -43.61 19.40 17.55
CA GLU A 52 -42.92 20.69 17.50
C GLU A 52 -41.47 20.55 17.01
N GLN A 53 -40.75 19.51 17.45
CA GLN A 53 -39.41 19.23 16.99
C GLN A 53 -39.36 18.85 15.51
N LEU A 54 -40.33 18.08 15.02
CA LEU A 54 -40.46 17.74 13.60
C LEU A 54 -40.69 18.99 12.75
N GLU A 55 -41.62 19.85 13.15
CA GLU A 55 -41.89 21.10 12.43
C GLU A 55 -40.69 22.05 12.40
N LYS A 56 -39.94 22.12 13.50
CA LYS A 56 -38.69 22.90 13.56
C LYS A 56 -37.64 22.34 12.60
N SER A 57 -37.46 21.02 12.59
CA SER A 57 -36.52 20.35 11.69
C SER A 57 -36.88 20.55 10.22
N ASP A 58 -38.18 20.49 9.88
CA ASP A 58 -38.65 20.72 8.51
C ASP A 58 -38.43 22.17 8.06
N LYS A 59 -38.64 23.15 8.94
CA LYS A 59 -38.34 24.56 8.66
C LYS A 59 -36.85 24.78 8.38
N GLU A 60 -35.96 24.20 9.19
CA GLU A 60 -34.51 24.28 8.99
C GLU A 60 -34.09 23.62 7.66
N ARG A 61 -34.69 22.48 7.32
CA ARG A 61 -34.46 21.77 6.05
C ARG A 61 -34.90 22.59 4.83
N LEU A 62 -36.04 23.29 4.92
CA LEU A 62 -36.53 24.21 3.88
C LEU A 62 -35.57 25.38 3.66
N GLN A 63 -35.11 26.03 4.73
CA GLN A 63 -34.13 27.11 4.64
C GLN A 63 -32.81 26.66 4.02
N LEU A 64 -32.33 25.47 4.39
CA LEU A 64 -31.12 24.90 3.80
C LEU A 64 -31.29 24.65 2.29
N LYS A 65 -32.46 24.13 1.88
CA LYS A 65 -32.79 23.89 0.48
C LYS A 65 -32.79 25.18 -0.34
N GLU A 66 -33.37 26.26 0.21
CA GLU A 66 -33.34 27.58 -0.44
C GLU A 66 -31.93 28.15 -0.56
N GLY A 67 -31.10 28.00 0.49
CA GLY A 67 -29.70 28.43 0.46
C GLY A 67 -28.85 27.67 -0.57
N ILE A 68 -29.06 26.36 -0.70
CA ILE A 68 -28.42 25.54 -1.73
C ILE A 68 -28.87 25.98 -3.12
N GLN A 69 -30.18 26.21 -3.33
CA GLN A 69 -30.70 26.63 -4.63
C GLN A 69 -30.16 28.00 -5.06
N SER A 70 -30.08 28.96 -4.14
CA SER A 70 -29.44 30.26 -4.37
C SER A 70 -27.96 30.11 -4.76
N SER A 71 -27.24 29.22 -4.06
CA SER A 71 -25.83 28.93 -4.36
C SER A 71 -25.64 28.32 -5.76
N ILE A 72 -26.52 27.39 -6.16
CA ILE A 72 -26.52 26.80 -7.50
C ILE A 72 -26.73 27.88 -8.57
N ASN A 73 -27.70 28.77 -8.37
CA ASN A 73 -27.98 29.85 -9.32
C ASN A 73 -26.76 30.78 -9.48
N ASN A 74 -26.10 31.15 -8.38
CA ASN A 74 -24.88 31.97 -8.40
C ASN A 74 -23.72 31.27 -9.13
N ILE A 75 -23.53 29.97 -8.92
CA ILE A 75 -22.52 29.18 -9.64
C ILE A 75 -22.83 29.13 -11.13
N SER A 76 -24.11 28.97 -11.50
CA SER A 76 -24.54 28.97 -12.90
C SER A 76 -24.21 30.30 -13.58
N LEU A 77 -24.56 31.43 -12.97
CA LEU A 77 -24.23 32.77 -13.47
C LEU A 77 -22.72 32.98 -13.62
N LYS A 78 -21.93 32.54 -12.63
CA LYS A 78 -20.47 32.65 -12.68
C LYS A 78 -19.86 31.79 -13.80
N ASN A 79 -20.41 30.60 -14.04
CA ASN A 79 -19.98 29.73 -15.13
C ASN A 79 -20.33 30.33 -16.50
N GLU A 80 -21.47 30.99 -16.63
CA GLU A 80 -21.85 31.68 -17.86
C GLU A 80 -20.91 32.85 -18.15
N PHE A 81 -20.57 33.64 -17.13
CA PHE A 81 -19.57 34.71 -17.24
C PHE A 81 -18.19 34.18 -17.66
N LEU A 82 -17.74 33.05 -17.11
CA LEU A 82 -16.48 32.41 -17.50
C LEU A 82 -16.51 31.89 -18.94
N ARG A 83 -17.65 31.36 -19.40
CA ARG A 83 -17.83 30.97 -20.82
C ARG A 83 -17.74 32.16 -21.76
N GLN A 84 -18.37 33.29 -21.41
CA GLN A 84 -18.24 34.51 -22.21
C GLN A 84 -16.79 35.02 -22.22
N SER A 85 -16.12 35.02 -21.07
CA SER A 85 -14.71 35.45 -20.96
C SER A 85 -13.75 34.57 -21.77
N THR A 86 -13.97 33.24 -21.78
CA THR A 86 -13.16 32.30 -22.59
C THR A 86 -13.38 32.51 -24.08
N THR A 87 -14.61 32.74 -24.55
CA THR A 87 -14.84 33.05 -25.97
C THR A 87 -14.15 34.33 -26.44
N ILE A 88 -14.02 35.34 -25.59
CA ILE A 88 -13.29 36.58 -25.90
C ILE A 88 -11.78 36.30 -25.97
N LEU A 89 -11.25 35.52 -25.03
CA LEU A 89 -9.84 35.12 -25.04
C LEU A 89 -9.50 34.28 -26.27
N ASP A 90 -10.32 33.29 -26.64
CA ASP A 90 -10.10 32.45 -27.82
C ASP A 90 -10.09 33.28 -29.11
N ARG A 91 -10.97 34.29 -29.21
CA ARG A 91 -11.01 35.21 -30.35
C ARG A 91 -9.76 36.09 -30.42
N ASN A 92 -9.26 36.55 -29.27
CA ASN A 92 -8.04 37.34 -29.19
C ASN A 92 -6.79 36.49 -29.47
N VAL A 93 -6.75 35.22 -29.04
CA VAL A 93 -5.69 34.27 -29.33
C VAL A 93 -5.65 33.92 -30.82
N LEU A 94 -6.80 33.71 -31.46
CA LEU A 94 -6.87 33.52 -32.92
C LEU A 94 -6.35 34.74 -33.69
N LYS A 95 -6.66 35.95 -33.19
CA LYS A 95 -6.15 37.19 -33.79
C LYS A 95 -4.64 37.32 -33.61
N LEU A 96 -4.12 37.05 -32.40
CA LEU A 96 -2.68 37.03 -32.12
C LEU A 96 -1.93 35.97 -32.94
N ASN A 97 -2.49 34.77 -33.12
CA ASN A 97 -1.87 33.73 -33.93
C ASN A 97 -1.81 34.12 -35.40
N ASN A 98 -2.84 34.79 -35.93
CA ASN A 98 -2.81 35.29 -37.30
C ASN A 98 -1.76 36.41 -37.47
N ASP A 99 -1.64 37.31 -36.49
CA ASP A 99 -0.63 38.37 -36.48
C ASP A 99 0.80 37.79 -36.31
N LEU A 100 0.94 36.73 -35.51
CA LEU A 100 2.20 36.03 -35.28
C LEU A 100 2.63 35.22 -36.51
N HIS A 101 1.72 34.53 -37.21
CA HIS A 101 2.02 33.85 -38.48
C HIS A 101 2.46 34.83 -39.57
N HIS A 102 1.95 36.06 -39.56
CA HIS A 102 2.39 37.12 -40.47
C HIS A 102 3.79 37.67 -40.13
N THR A 103 4.21 37.58 -38.86
CA THR A 103 5.51 38.07 -38.36
C THR A 103 6.61 37.00 -38.40
N ILE A 104 6.26 35.73 -38.16
CA ILE A 104 7.17 34.57 -38.22
C ILE A 104 7.61 34.28 -39.67
N SER A 105 6.84 34.70 -40.68
CA SER A 105 7.24 34.55 -42.08
C SER A 105 8.46 35.41 -42.46
N THR A 106 8.95 36.29 -41.57
CA THR A 106 10.12 37.16 -41.84
C THR A 106 11.33 36.94 -40.93
N ASN A 107 11.25 36.19 -39.83
CA ASN A 107 12.42 35.98 -38.96
C ASN A 107 12.52 34.52 -38.51
N ALA A 108 13.37 33.75 -39.19
CA ALA A 108 13.79 32.42 -38.76
C ALA A 108 14.98 32.57 -37.81
N GLU A 109 14.71 32.59 -36.50
CA GLU A 109 15.72 32.34 -35.46
C GLU A 109 15.37 31.01 -34.77
N VAL A 110 16.38 30.15 -34.70
CA VAL A 110 16.32 28.77 -34.21
C VAL A 110 16.24 28.81 -32.68
N GLU A 111 15.03 28.83 -32.13
CA GLU A 111 14.75 28.32 -30.78
C GLU A 111 14.16 26.92 -30.91
N THR A 112 14.72 25.96 -30.18
CA THR A 112 14.27 24.56 -30.13
C THR A 112 12.90 24.48 -29.45
N ALA A 113 11.85 24.84 -30.18
CA ALA A 113 10.48 24.81 -29.73
C ALA A 113 10.07 23.36 -29.38
N CYS A 114 9.44 23.17 -28.23
CA CYS A 114 8.82 21.91 -27.82
C CYS A 114 7.88 21.42 -28.92
N ASN A 115 8.25 20.37 -29.65
CA ASN A 115 7.36 19.79 -30.65
C ASN A 115 6.27 18.98 -29.94
N ILE A 116 5.14 19.64 -29.71
CA ILE A 116 3.99 19.09 -28.96
C ILE A 116 3.52 17.73 -29.54
N LYS A 117 3.79 17.47 -30.84
CA LYS A 117 3.42 16.22 -31.52
C LYS A 117 4.24 15.01 -31.06
N ASP A 118 5.44 15.22 -30.55
CA ASP A 118 6.35 14.14 -30.14
C ASP A 118 6.14 13.76 -28.66
N ILE A 119 5.35 14.53 -27.92
CA ILE A 119 5.07 14.32 -26.50
C ILE A 119 4.13 13.10 -26.33
N PRO A 120 4.48 12.13 -25.48
CA PRO A 120 3.65 10.96 -25.20
C PRO A 120 2.24 11.36 -24.76
N ARG A 121 1.26 10.57 -25.19
CA ARG A 121 -0.15 10.80 -24.84
C ARG A 121 -0.36 10.62 -23.34
N LEU A 122 -1.38 11.27 -22.79
CA LEU A 122 -1.59 11.28 -21.34
C LEU A 122 -1.76 9.86 -20.75
N GLU A 123 -2.34 8.94 -21.52
CA GLU A 123 -2.54 7.54 -21.15
C GLU A 123 -1.22 6.76 -20.99
N GLU A 124 -0.15 7.23 -21.63
CA GLU A 124 1.18 6.61 -21.59
C GLU A 124 1.99 7.10 -20.37
N TRP A 125 1.48 8.08 -19.63
CA TRP A 125 2.17 8.64 -18.47
C TRP A 125 1.82 7.84 -17.21
N PRO A 126 2.81 7.50 -16.37
CA PRO A 126 2.54 6.75 -15.16
C PRO A 126 1.72 7.60 -14.18
N ALA A 127 0.57 7.07 -13.79
CA ALA A 127 -0.31 7.65 -12.79
C ALA A 127 0.19 7.39 -11.35
N PHE A 128 -0.23 8.23 -10.41
CA PHE A 128 0.14 8.14 -9.00
C PHE A 128 -1.10 8.18 -8.10
N SER A 129 -1.28 7.14 -7.29
CA SER A 129 -2.46 6.96 -6.43
C SER A 129 -2.20 7.21 -4.94
N CYS A 130 -0.93 7.17 -4.50
CA CYS A 130 -0.51 7.15 -3.09
C CYS A 130 -1.04 5.94 -2.28
N GLU A 131 -1.50 4.87 -2.93
CA GLU A 131 -1.97 3.67 -2.23
C GLU A 131 -0.92 2.55 -2.21
N GLY A 132 -0.80 1.85 -1.08
CA GLY A 132 0.12 0.75 -0.90
C GLY A 132 1.59 1.17 -0.81
N GLU A 133 2.48 0.33 -1.34
CA GLU A 133 3.92 0.61 -1.47
C GLU A 133 4.16 1.48 -2.71
N TYR A 134 3.84 2.78 -2.61
CA TYR A 134 4.01 3.73 -3.71
C TYR A 134 5.46 4.24 -3.81
N ASN A 135 5.89 4.62 -5.02
CA ASN A 135 7.20 5.23 -5.29
C ASN A 135 7.02 6.63 -5.89
N HIS A 136 7.00 7.65 -5.02
CA HIS A 136 6.84 9.05 -5.45
C HIS A 136 8.11 9.58 -6.14
N MET A 137 9.29 9.01 -5.83
CA MET A 137 10.55 9.41 -6.46
C MET A 137 10.63 8.97 -7.91
N GLU A 138 10.21 7.74 -8.21
CA GLU A 138 10.09 7.28 -9.60
C GLU A 138 9.06 8.11 -10.37
N PHE A 139 7.91 8.40 -9.76
CA PHE A 139 6.93 9.30 -10.35
C PHE A 139 7.57 10.63 -10.75
N ILE A 140 8.31 11.29 -9.84
CA ILE A 140 9.00 12.55 -10.14
C ILE A 140 10.04 12.37 -11.25
N LYS A 141 10.90 11.35 -11.15
CA LYS A 141 11.97 11.08 -12.11
C LYS A 141 11.44 10.89 -13.53
N THR A 142 10.33 10.15 -13.71
CA THR A 142 9.74 9.98 -15.05
C THR A 142 9.28 11.31 -15.64
N LYS A 143 8.80 12.25 -14.82
CA LYS A 143 8.33 13.56 -15.32
C LYS A 143 9.49 14.49 -15.60
N ASP A 144 10.54 14.45 -14.77
CA ASP A 144 11.80 15.15 -15.05
C ASP A 144 12.42 14.64 -16.37
N MET A 145 12.41 13.33 -16.59
CA MET A 145 12.85 12.69 -17.83
C MET A 145 12.03 13.18 -19.04
N PHE A 146 10.69 13.21 -18.95
CA PHE A 146 9.86 13.77 -20.03
C PHE A 146 10.08 15.27 -20.24
N LYS A 147 10.32 16.03 -19.17
CA LYS A 147 10.65 17.45 -19.27
C LYS A 147 11.92 17.66 -20.09
N GLU A 148 12.94 16.88 -19.80
CA GLU A 148 14.24 16.94 -20.47
C GLU A 148 14.17 16.48 -21.93
N TYR A 149 13.58 15.30 -22.21
CA TYR A 149 13.51 14.77 -23.58
C TYR A 149 12.68 15.62 -24.53
N PHE A 150 11.59 16.21 -24.04
CA PHE A 150 10.67 16.99 -24.89
C PHE A 150 10.84 18.50 -24.74
N ASN A 151 11.83 18.97 -23.99
CA ASN A 151 12.02 20.37 -23.64
C ASN A 151 10.71 21.05 -23.18
N MET A 152 10.00 20.37 -22.29
CA MET A 152 8.62 20.71 -21.96
C MET A 152 8.54 21.86 -20.95
N PRO A 153 7.65 22.86 -21.15
CA PRO A 153 7.38 23.88 -20.16
C PRO A 153 6.76 23.33 -18.86
N ASP A 154 7.05 23.97 -17.73
CA ASP A 154 6.54 23.57 -16.41
C ASP A 154 5.01 23.62 -16.32
N GLU A 155 4.41 24.57 -17.03
CA GLU A 155 2.98 24.78 -17.14
C GLU A 155 2.29 23.56 -17.75
N TYR A 156 2.96 22.85 -18.64
CA TYR A 156 2.40 21.69 -19.32
C TYR A 156 2.34 20.47 -18.40
N ILE A 157 3.40 20.23 -17.64
CA ILE A 157 3.44 19.15 -16.64
C ILE A 157 2.39 19.43 -15.55
N SER A 158 2.40 20.66 -15.01
CA SER A 158 1.47 21.07 -13.94
C SER A 158 0.01 21.05 -14.39
N ALA A 159 -0.28 21.34 -15.67
CA ALA A 159 -1.61 21.16 -16.24
C ALA A 159 -2.03 19.68 -16.29
N ARG A 160 -1.12 18.76 -16.61
CA ARG A 160 -1.43 17.32 -16.69
C ARG A 160 -1.56 16.64 -15.32
N LEU A 161 -1.05 17.23 -14.24
CA LEU A 161 -1.07 16.63 -12.89
C LEU A 161 -2.47 16.18 -12.44
N HIS A 162 -3.54 16.88 -12.84
CA HIS A 162 -4.90 16.50 -12.47
C HIS A 162 -5.31 15.11 -12.98
N SER A 163 -4.75 14.67 -14.12
CA SER A 163 -5.01 13.35 -14.71
C SER A 163 -4.01 12.30 -14.25
N LEU A 164 -2.80 12.73 -13.91
CA LEU A 164 -1.75 11.84 -13.42
C LEU A 164 -1.99 11.41 -11.98
N PHE A 165 -2.62 12.26 -11.16
CA PHE A 165 -3.03 11.89 -9.82
C PHE A 165 -4.36 11.14 -9.83
N THR A 166 -4.40 10.03 -9.11
CA THR A 166 -5.60 9.20 -8.96
C THR A 166 -5.95 9.05 -7.47
N LYS A 167 -7.21 8.69 -7.18
CA LYS A 167 -7.69 8.35 -5.83
C LYS A 167 -7.33 9.43 -4.78
N LEU A 168 -6.62 9.07 -3.70
CA LEU A 168 -6.28 9.97 -2.61
C LEU A 168 -5.32 11.08 -3.04
N ALA A 169 -4.38 10.78 -3.94
CA ALA A 169 -3.46 11.79 -4.48
C ALA A 169 -4.22 12.88 -5.26
N MET A 170 -5.27 12.50 -5.99
CA MET A 170 -6.10 13.44 -6.75
C MET A 170 -6.84 14.41 -5.82
N LYS A 171 -7.41 13.91 -4.72
CA LYS A 171 -8.09 14.74 -3.71
C LYS A 171 -7.13 15.73 -3.06
N TRP A 172 -5.92 15.28 -2.72
CA TRP A 172 -4.87 16.15 -2.18
C TRP A 172 -4.46 17.22 -3.19
N TYR A 173 -4.25 16.84 -4.45
CA TYR A 173 -3.89 17.77 -5.52
C TYR A 173 -4.92 18.90 -5.68
N TYR A 174 -6.23 18.57 -5.70
CA TYR A 174 -7.26 19.59 -5.82
C TYR A 174 -7.29 20.55 -4.64
N LYS A 175 -7.11 20.04 -3.41
CA LYS A 175 -6.99 20.90 -2.23
C LYS A 175 -5.80 21.85 -2.34
N MET A 176 -4.61 21.32 -2.65
CA MET A 176 -3.41 22.15 -2.82
C MET A 176 -3.57 23.19 -3.93
N ARG A 177 -4.22 22.83 -5.04
CA ARG A 177 -4.50 23.75 -6.15
C ARG A 177 -5.51 24.83 -5.79
N GLN A 178 -6.47 24.55 -4.91
CA GLN A 178 -7.40 25.55 -4.38
C GLN A 178 -6.69 26.53 -3.44
N ASP A 179 -5.82 26.01 -2.57
CA ASP A 179 -5.14 26.79 -1.54
C ASP A 179 -4.00 27.67 -2.12
N HIS A 180 -3.26 27.16 -3.11
CA HIS A 180 -2.05 27.81 -3.64
C HIS A 180 -2.17 28.26 -5.10
N GLY A 181 -3.17 27.80 -5.86
CA GLY A 181 -3.35 28.19 -7.25
C GLY A 181 -2.43 27.45 -8.23
N LYS A 182 -1.93 28.18 -9.26
CA LYS A 182 -1.06 27.64 -10.31
C LYS A 182 0.41 27.82 -9.92
N HIS A 183 1.19 26.77 -10.03
CA HIS A 183 2.63 26.76 -9.70
C HIS A 183 3.42 25.88 -10.67
N SER A 184 4.72 26.15 -10.75
CA SER A 184 5.69 25.46 -11.60
C SER A 184 5.95 24.02 -11.13
N TRP A 185 6.52 23.20 -12.02
CA TRP A 185 6.85 21.81 -11.71
C TRP A 185 7.85 21.66 -10.54
N PRO A 186 8.92 22.47 -10.40
CA PRO A 186 9.80 22.43 -9.24
C PRO A 186 9.06 22.58 -7.91
N TRP A 187 8.11 23.52 -7.83
CA TRP A 187 7.30 23.70 -6.63
C TRP A 187 6.45 22.46 -6.34
N TRP A 188 5.83 21.87 -7.37
CA TRP A 188 5.07 20.63 -7.19
C TRP A 188 5.95 19.48 -6.72
N LYS A 189 7.20 19.35 -7.20
CA LYS A 189 8.15 18.32 -6.72
C LYS A 189 8.37 18.44 -5.20
N GLU A 190 8.61 19.65 -4.72
CA GLU A 190 8.80 19.90 -3.29
C GLU A 190 7.56 19.51 -2.47
N GLN A 191 6.36 19.85 -2.95
CA GLN A 191 5.12 19.49 -2.25
C GLN A 191 4.86 17.98 -2.24
N ILE A 192 5.16 17.29 -3.35
CA ILE A 192 5.05 15.83 -3.47
C ILE A 192 5.99 15.15 -2.46
N ILE A 193 7.25 15.57 -2.42
CA ILE A 193 8.25 15.05 -1.48
C ILE A 193 7.83 15.34 -0.04
N SER A 194 7.52 16.60 0.27
CA SER A 194 7.07 17.02 1.61
C SER A 194 5.86 16.23 2.10
N LYS A 195 4.88 15.97 1.21
CA LYS A 195 3.67 15.24 1.59
C LYS A 195 3.91 13.75 1.81
N TRP A 196 4.68 13.10 0.94
CA TRP A 196 4.71 11.65 0.82
C TRP A 196 6.03 10.99 1.23
N ALA A 197 7.10 11.76 1.43
CA ALA A 197 8.37 11.34 2.01
C ALA A 197 8.42 11.58 3.53
N ASN A 198 7.30 11.41 4.23
CA ASN A 198 7.25 11.59 5.69
C ASN A 198 7.87 10.39 6.42
N ASP A 199 8.33 10.62 7.66
CA ASP A 199 9.00 9.61 8.50
C ASP A 199 8.17 8.33 8.67
N SER A 200 6.84 8.46 8.76
CA SER A 200 5.94 7.31 8.88
C SER A 200 5.96 6.41 7.64
N TRP A 201 6.06 7.00 6.45
CA TRP A 201 6.20 6.25 5.21
C TRP A 201 7.60 5.64 5.09
N ILE A 202 8.66 6.39 5.41
CA ILE A 202 10.05 5.90 5.41
C ILE A 202 10.14 4.65 6.29
N PHE A 203 9.68 4.75 7.54
CA PHE A 203 9.67 3.64 8.48
C PHE A 203 8.88 2.43 7.95
N LYS A 204 7.71 2.63 7.34
CA LYS A 204 6.92 1.54 6.74
C LYS A 204 7.68 0.87 5.59
N MET A 205 8.33 1.64 4.74
CA MET A 205 9.06 1.13 3.57
C MET A 205 10.32 0.38 4.01
N GLU A 206 11.08 0.93 4.96
CA GLU A 206 12.24 0.26 5.57
C GLU A 206 11.83 -1.05 6.24
N ASN A 207 10.79 -1.04 7.06
CA ASN A 207 10.28 -2.24 7.73
C ASN A 207 9.77 -3.28 6.72
N SER A 208 9.18 -2.84 5.61
CA SER A 208 8.75 -3.72 4.52
C SER A 208 9.94 -4.35 3.81
N PHE A 209 11.02 -3.59 3.59
CA PHE A 209 12.27 -4.12 3.04
C PHE A 209 12.98 -5.06 4.02
N GLU A 210 13.02 -4.72 5.31
CA GLU A 210 13.72 -5.49 6.33
C GLU A 210 13.08 -6.83 6.62
N LYS A 211 11.74 -6.88 6.71
CA LYS A 211 10.99 -8.11 7.02
C LYS A 211 10.85 -9.06 5.84
N PHE A 212 10.98 -8.56 4.61
CA PHE A 212 10.69 -9.34 3.43
C PHE A 212 11.93 -10.09 2.93
N ILE A 213 12.21 -11.19 3.62
CA ILE A 213 13.26 -12.15 3.28
C ILE A 213 12.77 -13.03 2.13
N PHE A 214 13.62 -13.25 1.13
CA PHE A 214 13.27 -14.09 -0.02
C PHE A 214 13.00 -15.54 0.42
N ASP A 215 11.88 -16.08 -0.02
CA ASP A 215 11.51 -17.48 0.16
C ASP A 215 11.38 -18.20 -1.18
N ILE A 216 12.15 -19.27 -1.35
CA ILE A 216 12.20 -20.07 -2.58
C ILE A 216 10.87 -20.78 -2.85
N GLU A 217 10.09 -21.08 -1.81
CA GLU A 217 8.84 -21.81 -1.96
C GLU A 217 7.67 -20.89 -2.30
N SER A 218 7.65 -19.66 -1.77
CA SER A 218 6.55 -18.72 -1.97
C SER A 218 6.82 -17.65 -3.03
N ASP A 219 8.08 -17.25 -3.21
CA ASP A 219 8.40 -16.05 -3.97
C ASP A 219 8.95 -16.38 -5.36
N ARG A 220 8.50 -15.60 -6.35
CA ARG A 220 9.09 -15.61 -7.69
C ARG A 220 10.28 -14.66 -7.74
N PRO A 221 11.50 -15.12 -8.12
CA PRO A 221 12.71 -14.31 -8.12
C PRO A 221 12.57 -12.94 -8.79
N MET A 222 12.07 -12.90 -10.02
CA MET A 222 11.89 -11.65 -10.78
C MET A 222 10.99 -10.65 -10.04
N SER A 223 9.77 -11.05 -9.68
CA SER A 223 8.81 -10.16 -9.00
C SER A 223 9.31 -9.70 -7.64
N TRP A 224 9.96 -10.59 -6.89
CA TRP A 224 10.51 -10.27 -5.58
C TRP A 224 11.68 -9.28 -5.68
N CYS A 225 12.62 -9.51 -6.60
CA CYS A 225 13.77 -8.64 -6.85
C CYS A 225 13.35 -7.23 -7.27
N LEU A 226 12.44 -7.13 -8.25
CA LEU A 226 11.94 -5.84 -8.72
C LEU A 226 11.25 -5.09 -7.57
N LYS A 227 10.42 -5.78 -6.78
CA LYS A 227 9.79 -5.16 -5.61
C LYS A 227 10.81 -4.66 -4.57
N GLN A 228 11.90 -5.40 -4.31
CA GLN A 228 12.96 -4.91 -3.41
C GLN A 228 13.74 -3.74 -4.01
N LYS A 229 14.00 -3.77 -5.32
CA LYS A 229 14.64 -2.66 -6.04
C LYS A 229 13.81 -1.39 -5.94
N ASP A 230 12.50 -1.47 -6.17
CA ASP A 230 11.59 -0.33 -6.09
C ASP A 230 11.58 0.30 -4.70
N ARG A 231 11.55 -0.53 -3.63
CA ARG A 231 11.63 -0.06 -2.24
C ARG A 231 12.93 0.69 -1.96
N ILE A 232 14.07 0.15 -2.41
CA ILE A 232 15.37 0.79 -2.20
C ILE A 232 15.46 2.10 -2.97
N ILE A 233 15.00 2.14 -4.23
CA ILE A 233 15.00 3.36 -5.05
C ILE A 233 14.08 4.43 -4.45
N ALA A 234 12.93 4.03 -3.91
CA ALA A 234 12.01 4.94 -3.26
C ALA A 234 12.61 5.58 -1.99
N LEU A 235 13.38 4.82 -1.22
CA LEU A 235 14.08 5.28 -0.01
C LEU A 235 15.37 6.06 -0.31
N HIS A 236 16.10 5.63 -1.33
CA HIS A 236 17.42 6.14 -1.66
C HIS A 236 17.57 6.27 -3.19
N PRO A 237 17.11 7.39 -3.77
CA PRO A 237 17.06 7.57 -5.23
C PRO A 237 18.44 7.62 -5.89
N ASP A 238 19.50 7.92 -5.14
CA ASP A 238 20.86 8.16 -5.66
C ASP A 238 21.81 6.97 -5.44
N VAL A 239 21.27 5.80 -5.05
CA VAL A 239 22.08 4.60 -4.82
C VAL A 239 22.39 3.90 -6.14
N SER A 240 23.65 3.53 -6.33
CA SER A 240 24.09 2.80 -7.53
C SER A 240 23.43 1.42 -7.63
N GLU A 241 23.18 0.96 -8.86
CA GLU A 241 22.57 -0.35 -9.12
C GLU A 241 23.35 -1.50 -8.46
N THR A 242 24.68 -1.45 -8.53
CA THR A 242 25.59 -2.36 -7.82
C THR A 242 25.30 -2.43 -6.32
N MET A 243 25.05 -1.30 -5.66
CA MET A 243 24.73 -1.26 -4.24
C MET A 243 23.31 -1.78 -3.96
N ILE A 244 22.34 -1.48 -4.83
CA ILE A 244 20.98 -2.04 -4.77
C ILE A 244 21.06 -3.57 -4.81
N ASN A 245 21.74 -4.14 -5.81
CA ASN A 245 21.88 -5.59 -5.98
C ASN A 245 22.63 -6.24 -4.80
N LYS A 246 23.62 -5.54 -4.24
CA LYS A 246 24.29 -5.98 -2.99
C LYS A 246 23.34 -6.03 -1.80
N ARG A 247 22.42 -5.06 -1.66
CA ARG A 247 21.42 -5.06 -0.58
C ARG A 247 20.37 -6.16 -0.78
N ILE A 248 19.92 -6.36 -2.02
CA ILE A 248 18.94 -7.41 -2.37
C ILE A 248 19.51 -8.81 -2.09
N SER A 249 20.75 -9.09 -2.50
CA SER A 249 21.37 -10.41 -2.26
C SER A 249 21.49 -10.77 -0.78
N ARG A 250 21.72 -9.79 0.11
CA ARG A 250 21.72 -9.99 1.57
C ARG A 250 20.36 -10.41 2.12
N LYS A 251 19.26 -10.01 1.47
CA LYS A 251 17.90 -10.40 1.86
C LYS A 251 17.51 -11.82 1.46
N CYS A 252 18.39 -12.53 0.74
CA CYS A 252 18.22 -13.96 0.47
C CYS A 252 18.71 -14.84 1.64
N GLY A 253 19.70 -14.34 2.41
CA GLY A 253 20.19 -14.95 3.64
C GLY A 253 20.97 -16.27 3.49
N GLY A 254 21.83 -16.55 4.46
CA GLY A 254 22.49 -17.85 4.65
C GLY A 254 23.19 -18.42 3.41
N GLY A 255 22.98 -19.72 3.16
CA GLY A 255 23.58 -20.42 2.02
C GLY A 255 23.06 -19.94 0.66
N LEU A 256 21.88 -19.31 0.62
CA LEU A 256 21.30 -18.79 -0.61
C LEU A 256 22.02 -17.52 -1.06
N GLU A 257 22.30 -16.59 -0.14
CA GLU A 257 23.12 -15.40 -0.42
C GLU A 257 24.47 -15.80 -1.04
N ASN A 258 25.21 -16.72 -0.41
CA ASN A 258 26.50 -17.18 -0.93
C ASN A 258 26.37 -17.85 -2.31
N SER A 259 25.29 -18.61 -2.52
CA SER A 259 25.02 -19.27 -3.80
C SER A 259 24.71 -18.26 -4.91
N ILE A 260 24.00 -17.18 -4.60
CA ILE A 260 23.67 -16.10 -5.53
C ILE A 260 24.94 -15.31 -5.86
N ARG A 261 25.67 -14.87 -4.84
CA ARG A 261 26.89 -14.04 -4.99
C ARG A 261 28.03 -14.74 -5.73
N SER A 262 28.07 -16.08 -5.71
CA SER A 262 29.08 -16.85 -6.46
C SER A 262 28.79 -16.98 -7.96
N ARG A 263 27.61 -16.53 -8.42
CA ARG A 263 27.19 -16.65 -9.83
C ARG A 263 27.30 -15.36 -10.63
N PHE A 264 27.48 -14.22 -9.98
CA PHE A 264 27.71 -12.95 -10.65
C PHE A 264 28.93 -12.25 -10.06
N ILE A 265 29.63 -11.51 -10.92
CA ILE A 265 30.75 -10.66 -10.53
C ILE A 265 30.21 -9.24 -10.38
N MET A 266 30.67 -8.51 -9.36
CA MET A 266 30.29 -7.10 -9.18
C MET A 266 31.21 -6.22 -10.03
N PRO A 267 30.70 -5.22 -10.75
CA PRO A 267 29.30 -4.77 -10.81
C PRO A 267 28.41 -5.73 -11.62
N CYS A 268 27.18 -5.97 -11.16
CA CYS A 268 26.18 -6.78 -11.85
C CYS A 268 24.88 -6.01 -12.08
N SER A 269 24.19 -6.33 -13.17
CA SER A 269 22.86 -5.79 -13.47
C SER A 269 21.79 -6.43 -12.60
N THR A 270 20.62 -5.80 -12.52
CA THR A 270 19.46 -6.39 -11.86
C THR A 270 19.07 -7.72 -12.51
N GLU A 271 19.19 -7.80 -13.83
CA GLU A 271 18.92 -8.99 -14.65
C GLU A 271 19.87 -10.14 -14.29
N ASP A 272 21.16 -9.87 -14.12
CA ASP A 272 22.14 -10.89 -13.70
C ASP A 272 21.78 -11.47 -12.31
N CYS A 273 21.34 -10.60 -11.39
CA CYS A 273 20.91 -11.00 -10.06
C CYS A 273 19.65 -11.90 -10.14
N ILE A 274 18.66 -11.51 -10.95
CA ILE A 274 17.42 -12.29 -11.18
C ILE A 274 17.76 -13.64 -11.81
N ASN A 275 18.57 -13.67 -12.87
CA ASN A 275 18.99 -14.89 -13.56
C ASN A 275 19.71 -15.86 -12.61
N ALA A 276 20.60 -15.35 -11.74
CA ALA A 276 21.27 -16.16 -10.72
C ALA A 276 20.28 -16.76 -9.71
N MET A 277 19.29 -15.99 -9.26
CA MET A 277 18.23 -16.46 -8.36
C MET A 277 17.32 -17.49 -9.03
N GLU A 278 16.92 -17.26 -10.28
CA GLU A 278 16.14 -18.22 -11.07
C GLU A 278 16.89 -19.54 -11.29
N ASP A 279 18.19 -19.48 -11.61
CA ASP A 279 19.04 -20.68 -11.73
C ASP A 279 19.08 -21.50 -10.42
N ILE A 280 19.22 -20.84 -9.27
CA ILE A 280 19.29 -21.54 -7.98
C ILE A 280 17.95 -22.16 -7.60
N THR A 281 16.87 -21.40 -7.75
CA THR A 281 15.52 -21.82 -7.38
C THR A 281 15.03 -22.96 -8.26
N THR A 282 15.35 -22.95 -9.55
CA THR A 282 14.95 -23.99 -10.52
C THR A 282 15.86 -25.22 -10.51
N ARG A 283 17.20 -25.04 -10.52
CA ARG A 283 18.14 -26.16 -10.75
C ARG A 283 18.70 -26.77 -9.48
N LYS A 284 19.06 -25.95 -8.48
CA LYS A 284 19.82 -26.44 -7.31
C LYS A 284 18.97 -26.77 -6.09
N LYS A 285 17.72 -26.30 -6.01
CA LYS A 285 16.81 -26.46 -4.84
C LYS A 285 17.46 -26.05 -3.49
N ILE A 286 18.56 -25.30 -3.52
CA ILE A 286 19.29 -24.84 -2.33
C ILE A 286 18.38 -23.86 -1.61
N GLY A 287 18.05 -24.12 -0.33
CA GLY A 287 17.18 -23.26 0.48
C GLY A 287 15.74 -23.78 0.65
N ARG A 288 15.33 -24.85 -0.05
CA ARG A 288 14.03 -25.54 0.21
C ARG A 288 14.00 -26.30 1.54
N ASN A 289 15.18 -26.62 2.10
CA ASN A 289 15.28 -27.18 3.44
C ASN A 289 15.60 -26.07 4.45
N ARG A 290 14.67 -25.14 4.66
CA ARG A 290 14.63 -24.45 5.96
C ARG A 290 14.12 -25.48 6.96
N TYR A 291 15.04 -26.01 7.77
CA TYR A 291 14.72 -26.88 8.89
C TYR A 291 13.58 -26.24 9.71
N LYS A 292 12.38 -26.81 9.62
CA LYS A 292 11.32 -26.53 10.58
C LYS A 292 11.70 -27.30 11.85
N PRO A 293 12.06 -26.63 12.97
CA PRO A 293 12.23 -27.36 14.21
C PRO A 293 10.93 -28.12 14.50
N PRO A 294 10.99 -29.42 14.83
CA PRO A 294 9.81 -30.15 15.23
C PRO A 294 9.15 -29.39 16.39
N ILE A 295 7.86 -29.10 16.24
CA ILE A 295 7.04 -28.65 17.37
C ILE A 295 7.01 -29.84 18.33
N ASP A 296 7.74 -29.73 19.44
CA ASP A 296 7.81 -30.72 20.51
C ASP A 296 6.43 -30.86 21.19
N ASN A 297 5.53 -31.61 20.56
CA ASN A 297 4.41 -32.20 21.28
C ASN A 297 4.96 -33.38 22.07
N LYS A 298 5.34 -33.13 23.32
CA LYS A 298 5.58 -34.16 24.32
C LYS A 298 4.34 -35.05 24.43
N THR A 299 4.41 -36.26 23.89
CA THR A 299 3.67 -37.39 24.45
C THR A 299 4.48 -38.67 24.25
N SER A 300 4.73 -39.32 25.39
CA SER A 300 5.39 -40.59 25.58
C SER A 300 4.88 -41.70 24.66
N GLY A 301 5.81 -42.45 24.06
CA GLY A 301 5.53 -43.75 23.46
C GLY A 301 6.65 -44.24 22.55
N LYS A 302 7.55 -45.09 23.07
CA LYS A 302 8.32 -46.03 22.23
C LYS A 302 7.30 -46.90 21.49
N PRO A 303 7.49 -47.20 20.18
CA PRO A 303 8.11 -48.50 19.88
C PRO A 303 8.95 -48.60 18.59
N ILE A 304 9.91 -49.53 18.68
CA ILE A 304 10.31 -50.53 17.69
C ILE A 304 11.07 -50.06 16.43
N SER A 305 12.36 -50.40 16.48
CA SER A 305 13.31 -50.62 15.40
C SER A 305 12.72 -51.31 14.17
N LYS A 306 12.97 -50.75 12.97
CA LYS A 306 12.88 -51.47 11.69
C LYS A 306 14.29 -51.67 11.11
N PRO A 307 14.57 -52.82 10.47
CA PRO A 307 15.91 -53.28 10.15
C PRO A 307 16.46 -52.59 8.89
N ASN A 308 17.74 -52.22 8.93
CA ASN A 308 18.48 -51.75 7.76
C ASN A 308 18.75 -52.92 6.80
N LYS A 309 18.45 -52.71 5.51
CA LYS A 309 18.94 -53.56 4.41
C LYS A 309 20.47 -53.44 4.30
N PRO A 310 21.20 -54.54 3.99
CA PRO A 310 22.64 -54.51 3.87
C PRO A 310 23.04 -53.83 2.56
N HIS A 311 23.79 -52.74 2.64
CA HIS A 311 24.58 -52.24 1.52
C HIS A 311 26.02 -52.68 1.77
N ASP A 312 26.51 -53.61 0.97
CA ASP A 312 27.92 -53.99 0.90
C ASP A 312 28.75 -52.73 0.61
N LYS A 313 29.40 -52.21 1.66
CA LYS A 313 30.44 -51.19 1.53
C LYS A 313 31.72 -51.82 2.05
N ALA A 314 32.72 -51.89 1.18
CA ALA A 314 34.08 -52.30 1.54
C ALA A 314 34.53 -51.59 2.83
N PRO A 315 35.27 -52.27 3.73
CA PRO A 315 35.61 -51.72 5.03
C PRO A 315 36.40 -50.42 4.87
N LEU A 316 35.84 -49.31 5.38
CA LEU A 316 36.50 -48.01 5.39
C LEU A 316 37.82 -48.11 6.16
N LYS A 317 38.93 -47.83 5.47
CA LYS A 317 40.27 -47.76 6.06
C LYS A 317 40.58 -46.33 6.50
N CYS A 318 41.30 -46.19 7.60
CA CYS A 318 41.85 -44.93 8.07
C CYS A 318 42.79 -44.33 7.02
N HIS A 319 42.49 -43.15 6.49
CA HIS A 319 43.40 -42.47 5.56
C HIS A 319 44.74 -42.03 6.18
N LYS A 320 44.88 -42.01 7.51
CA LYS A 320 46.15 -41.66 8.20
C LYS A 320 47.08 -42.85 8.45
N CYS A 321 46.55 -44.07 8.59
CA CYS A 321 47.37 -45.25 8.94
C CYS A 321 47.03 -46.52 8.16
N GLY A 322 46.02 -46.48 7.29
CA GLY A 322 45.57 -47.62 6.49
C GLY A 322 44.79 -48.69 7.26
N SER A 323 44.63 -48.59 8.59
CA SER A 323 43.94 -49.61 9.38
C SER A 323 42.42 -49.55 9.20
N THR A 324 41.76 -50.71 9.20
CA THR A 324 40.27 -50.83 9.22
C THR A 324 39.69 -50.71 10.63
N SER A 325 40.54 -50.70 11.65
CA SER A 325 40.12 -50.70 13.06
C SER A 325 39.64 -49.34 13.56
N ASN A 326 40.04 -48.24 12.92
CA ASN A 326 39.73 -46.90 13.35
C ASN A 326 39.52 -45.98 12.15
N LEU A 327 38.81 -44.87 12.33
CA LEU A 327 38.69 -43.80 11.33
C LEU A 327 39.78 -42.74 11.56
N ALA A 328 40.09 -41.94 10.53
CA ALA A 328 41.16 -40.93 10.55
C ALA A 328 41.06 -39.92 11.71
N ASN A 329 39.86 -39.67 12.21
CA ASN A 329 39.63 -38.74 13.32
C ASN A 329 40.04 -39.32 14.69
N ASN A 330 40.08 -40.66 14.82
CA ASN A 330 40.50 -41.37 16.02
C ASN A 330 41.81 -42.16 15.81
N CYS A 331 42.63 -41.74 14.84
CA CYS A 331 43.87 -42.42 14.54
C CYS A 331 44.91 -42.14 15.65
N PRO A 332 45.49 -43.18 16.30
CA PRO A 332 46.50 -42.99 17.33
C PRO A 332 47.86 -42.51 16.76
N LYS A 333 48.07 -42.59 15.45
CA LYS A 333 49.26 -42.00 14.79
C LYS A 333 49.04 -40.50 14.58
N LYS A 334 49.83 -39.67 15.28
CA LYS A 334 49.94 -38.23 15.01
C LYS A 334 50.90 -38.01 13.83
N THR A 335 50.38 -37.51 12.71
CA THR A 335 51.24 -37.03 11.61
C THR A 335 51.67 -35.59 11.93
N ARG A 336 52.97 -35.28 11.77
CA ARG A 336 53.47 -33.89 11.77
C ARG A 336 53.00 -33.21 10.49
N ILE A 337 52.35 -32.06 10.61
CA ILE A 337 51.86 -31.27 9.48
C ILE A 337 52.98 -30.30 9.09
N ASN A 338 53.35 -30.29 7.79
CA ASN A 338 54.36 -29.47 7.08
C ASN A 338 55.74 -30.12 6.83
N GLU A 339 55.79 -31.15 6.00
CA GLU A 339 57.01 -31.45 5.23
C GLU A 339 56.60 -31.44 3.74
N ILE A 340 56.93 -30.34 3.06
CA ILE A 340 56.84 -30.22 1.60
C ILE A 340 58.15 -30.82 1.09
N GLU A 341 58.10 -32.03 0.52
CA GLU A 341 59.21 -32.56 -0.24
C GLU A 341 59.38 -31.68 -1.49
N ILE A 342 60.48 -30.92 -1.52
CA ILE A 342 60.92 -30.19 -2.70
C ILE A 342 61.58 -31.23 -3.60
N ASP A 343 60.91 -31.59 -4.70
CA ASP A 343 61.50 -32.39 -5.76
C ASP A 343 62.72 -31.67 -6.32
N LYS A 344 63.88 -32.33 -6.20
CA LYS A 344 65.13 -31.91 -6.82
C LYS A 344 64.99 -32.10 -8.33
N VAL A 345 65.12 -31.01 -9.08
CA VAL A 345 65.39 -31.06 -10.53
C VAL A 345 66.78 -31.67 -10.71
N GLU A 346 66.84 -32.89 -11.22
CA GLU A 346 68.08 -33.50 -11.70
C GLU A 346 68.44 -32.91 -13.06
N ASP A 347 69.52 -32.12 -13.08
CA ASP A 347 70.32 -31.90 -14.28
C ASP A 347 70.93 -33.23 -14.73
N THR A 348 70.66 -33.67 -15.95
CA THR A 348 71.57 -34.56 -16.66
C THR A 348 71.59 -34.32 -18.18
N LYS A 349 72.75 -33.79 -18.59
CA LYS A 349 73.47 -33.90 -19.88
C LYS A 349 73.11 -32.96 -21.03
#